data_AF-A0A3C1XCY2-F1
#
_entry.id   AF-A0A3C1XCY2-F1
#
_cell.length_a   1.000
_cell.length_b   1.000
_cell.length_c   1.000
_cell.angle_alpha   90.00
_cell.angle_beta   90.00
_cell.angle_gamma   90.00
#
_symmetry.space_group_name_H-M   'P 1'
#
loop_
_entity.id
_entity.type
_entity.pdbx_description
1 polymer ?
#
loop_
_entity_poly.entity_id
_entity_poly.type
_entity_poly.pdbx_seq_one_letter_code
_entity_poly.pdbx_strand_id
1 'polypeptide(L)' 'MSGIKPGQKVRFTIQQILPKIEILTGTIHQIDSAPTPLKSGNTYKVSALVTIQKTYFNYYLDKIKGESS' A
#
# COMPACT_ATOMS: atom_id res chain seq x y z
N MET A 1 -9.05 -22.57 5.07
CA MET A 1 -9.47 -21.15 5.10
C MET A 1 -8.35 -20.30 4.54
N SER A 2 -8.60 -19.45 3.53
CA SER A 2 -7.56 -18.59 2.91
C SER A 2 -7.65 -17.17 3.49
N GLY A 3 -6.93 -16.91 4.58
CA GLY A 3 -6.80 -15.58 5.18
C GLY A 3 -5.65 -14.74 4.56
N ILE A 4 -5.52 -13.50 5.03
CA ILE A 4 -4.38 -12.63 4.69
C ILE A 4 -3.12 -13.16 5.41
N LYS A 5 -2.00 -13.31 4.69
CA LYS A 5 -0.73 -13.80 5.23
C LYS A 5 0.50 -13.14 4.57
N PRO A 6 1.66 -13.11 5.23
CA PRO A 6 2.92 -12.72 4.61
C PRO A 6 3.21 -13.53 3.33
N GLY A 7 3.83 -12.89 2.35
CA GLY A 7 4.13 -13.46 1.03
C GLY A 7 3.02 -13.34 0.00
N GLN A 8 1.81 -12.89 0.37
CA GLN A 8 0.75 -12.63 -0.60
C GLN A 8 1.01 -11.35 -1.39
N LYS A 9 0.67 -11.39 -2.68
CA LYS A 9 0.68 -10.20 -3.54
C LYS A 9 -0.53 -9.32 -3.25
N VAL A 10 -0.31 -8.02 -3.17
CA VAL A 10 -1.34 -7.00 -2.99
C VAL A 10 -1.23 -5.95 -4.09
N ARG A 11 -2.39 -5.42 -4.49
CA ARG A 11 -2.50 -4.38 -5.51
C ARG A 11 -2.89 -3.07 -4.85
N PHE A 12 -2.05 -2.06 -4.99
CA PHE A 12 -2.35 -0.70 -4.59
C PHE A 12 -2.64 0.13 -5.84
N THR A 13 -3.84 0.69 -5.91
CA THR A 13 -4.26 1.53 -7.04
C THR A 13 -4.22 2.98 -6.59
N ILE A 14 -3.41 3.81 -7.24
CA ILE A 14 -3.33 5.24 -6.95
C ILE A 14 -4.52 5.89 -7.64
N GLN A 15 -5.47 6.43 -6.86
CA GLN A 15 -6.59 7.20 -7.40
C GLN A 15 -6.07 8.56 -7.87
N GLN A 16 -6.15 8.82 -9.17
CA GLN A 16 -5.68 10.07 -9.78
C GLN A 16 -6.64 10.53 -10.88
N ILE A 17 -6.76 11.84 -11.06
CA ILE A 17 -7.52 12.48 -12.14
C ILE A 17 -6.67 12.49 -13.44
N LEU A 18 -6.09 11.34 -13.81
CA LEU A 18 -5.33 11.17 -15.04
C LEU A 18 -5.98 10.08 -15.90
N PRO A 19 -5.86 10.16 -17.24
CA PRO A 19 -6.48 9.19 -18.16
C PRO A 19 -5.93 7.77 -18.02
N LYS A 20 -4.83 7.57 -17.29
CA LYS A 20 -4.23 6.25 -17.03
C LYS A 20 -4.17 5.95 -15.54
N ILE A 21 -4.84 4.89 -15.12
CA ILE A 21 -4.76 4.35 -13.75
C ILE A 21 -3.39 3.72 -13.54
N GLU A 22 -2.76 4.01 -12.41
CA GLU A 22 -1.46 3.46 -12.06
C GLU A 22 -1.57 2.46 -10.91
N ILE A 23 -0.90 1.33 -11.08
CA ILE A 23 -1.05 0.16 -10.23
C ILE A 23 0.31 -0.26 -9.69
N LEU A 24 0.47 -0.20 -8.38
CA LEU A 24 1.63 -0.73 -7.68
C LEU A 24 1.31 -2.13 -7.17
N THR A 25 2.19 -3.09 -7.48
CA THR A 25 2.09 -4.45 -6.96
C THR A 25 3.13 -4.64 -5.86
N GLY A 26 2.65 -4.92 -4.65
CA GLY A 26 3.49 -5.19 -3.49
C GLY A 26 3.35 -6.61 -2.98
N THR A 27 4.20 -6.99 -2.04
CA THR A 27 4.10 -8.25 -1.31
C THR A 27 3.94 -7.95 0.17
N ILE A 28 2.98 -8.60 0.84
CA ILE A 28 2.80 -8.47 2.29
C ILE A 28 4.05 -9.01 2.97
N HIS A 29 4.70 -8.13 3.73
CA HIS A 29 5.90 -8.47 4.49
C HIS A 29 5.55 -8.75 5.95
N GLN A 30 4.59 -8.00 6.51
CA GLN A 30 4.24 -8.08 7.93
C GLN A 30 2.76 -7.77 8.15
N ILE A 31 2.20 -8.44 9.16
CA ILE A 31 0.91 -8.14 9.76
C ILE A 31 1.17 -7.99 11.25
N ASP A 32 0.75 -6.88 11.83
CA ASP A 32 0.98 -6.64 13.26
C ASP A 32 0.17 -7.65 14.10
N SER A 33 0.79 -8.14 15.16
CA SER A 33 0.15 -9.09 16.08
C SER A 33 -0.83 -8.40 17.05
N ALA A 34 -0.65 -7.10 17.27
CA ALA A 34 -1.50 -6.29 18.13
C ALA A 34 -2.49 -5.47 17.28
N PRO A 35 -3.74 -5.29 17.75
CA PRO A 35 -4.72 -4.46 17.06
C PRO A 35 -4.31 -2.98 17.11
N THR A 36 -4.52 -2.29 15.99
CA THR A 36 -4.43 -0.84 15.89
C THR A 36 -5.68 -0.22 16.49
N PRO A 37 -5.55 0.66 17.51
CA PRO A 37 -6.70 1.28 18.14
C PRO A 37 -7.42 2.22 17.16
N LEU A 38 -8.60 1.80 16.70
CA LEU A 38 -9.54 2.63 15.96
C LEU A 38 -10.82 2.81 16.80
N LYS A 39 -11.57 3.89 16.53
CA LYS A 39 -12.82 4.21 17.25
C LYS A 39 -13.86 3.08 17.21
N SER A 40 -13.75 2.13 16.27
CA SER A 40 -14.62 0.97 16.16
C SER A 40 -13.88 -0.20 15.47
N GLY A 41 -13.98 -1.39 16.07
CA GLY A 41 -13.48 -2.65 15.50
C GLY A 41 -12.02 -3.01 15.83
N ASN A 42 -11.71 -4.30 15.68
CA ASN A 42 -10.34 -4.81 15.79
C ASN A 42 -9.66 -4.72 14.42
N THR A 43 -8.85 -3.69 14.24
CA THR A 43 -8.11 -3.49 12.98
C THR A 43 -6.66 -3.91 13.19
N TYR A 44 -6.02 -4.51 12.21
CA TYR A 44 -4.60 -4.86 12.26
C TYR A 44 -3.87 -4.17 11.11
N LYS A 45 -2.69 -3.63 11.39
CA LYS A 45 -1.87 -2.99 10.35
C LYS A 45 -1.23 -4.08 9.49
N VAL A 46 -1.35 -3.92 8.18
CA VAL A 46 -0.72 -4.77 7.17
C VAL A 46 0.31 -3.94 6.42
N SER A 47 1.57 -4.38 6.45
CA SER A 47 2.69 -3.72 5.78
C SER A 47 3.11 -4.53 4.55
N ALA A 48 3.12 -3.89 3.39
CA ALA A 48 3.56 -4.47 2.13
C ALA A 48 4.73 -3.69 1.55
N LEU A 49 5.66 -4.42 0.92
CA LEU A 49 6.79 -3.84 0.21
C LEU A 49 6.52 -3.81 -1.28
N VAL A 50 6.78 -2.67 -1.90
CA VAL A 50 6.69 -2.45 -3.34
C VAL A 50 8.08 -2.13 -3.85
N THR A 51 8.49 -2.77 -4.95
CA THR A 51 9.73 -2.39 -5.65
C THR A 51 9.40 -1.31 -6.68
N ILE A 52 10.07 -0.17 -6.54
CA ILE A 52 9.92 0.98 -7.43
C ILE A 52 11.27 1.24 -8.08
N GLN A 53 11.30 1.51 -9.39
CA GLN A 53 12.55 1.92 -10.03
C GLN A 53 12.95 3.32 -9.54
N LYS A 54 14.23 3.52 -9.24
CA LYS A 54 14.77 4.76 -8.66
C LYS A 54 14.32 6.02 -9.41
N THR A 55 14.23 5.95 -10.74
CA THR A 55 13.78 7.05 -11.61
C THR A 55 12.39 7.58 -11.27
N TYR A 56 11.51 6.73 -10.74
CA TYR A 56 10.13 7.09 -10.40
C TYR A 56 9.91 7.30 -8.90
N PHE A 57 10.97 7.24 -8.08
CA PHE A 57 10.82 7.27 -6.61
C PHE A 57 10.12 8.54 -6.13
N ASN A 58 10.59 9.72 -6.54
CA ASN A 58 9.99 10.99 -6.16
C ASN A 58 8.57 11.13 -6.71
N TYR A 59 8.36 10.70 -7.96
CA TYR A 59 7.03 10.69 -8.58
C TYR A 59 5.99 9.94 -7.75
N TYR A 60 6.33 8.74 -7.25
CA TYR A 60 5.41 7.99 -6.39
C TYR A 60 5.33 8.57 -4.98
N LEU A 61 6.42 9.15 -4.45
CA LEU A 61 6.42 9.77 -3.13
C LEU A 61 5.43 10.93 -3.06
N ASP A 62 5.44 11.81 -4.06
CA ASP A 62 4.55 12.97 -4.16
C ASP A 62 3.08 12.54 -4.24
N LYS A 63 2.80 11.53 -5.09
CA LYS A 63 1.47 10.93 -5.24
C LYS A 63 0.93 10.30 -3.95
N ILE A 64 1.79 9.61 -3.20
CA ILE A 64 1.42 8.95 -1.93
C ILE A 64 1.16 9.98 -0.82
N LYS A 65 1.96 11.06 -0.79
CA LYS A 65 1.80 12.15 0.18
C LYS A 65 0.62 13.07 -0.14
N GLY A 66 0.10 13.03 -1.37
CA GLY A 66 -0.92 13.97 -1.83
C GLY A 66 -0.37 15.38 -2.10
N GLU A 67 0.95 15.53 -2.19
CA GLU A 67 1.62 16.78 -2.52
C GLU A 67 1.66 16.90 -4.05
N SER A 68 0.71 17.63 -4.61
CA SER A 68 0.71 17.95 -6.03
C SER A 68 1.67 19.12 -6.24
N SER A 69 2.80 18.90 -6.91
CA SER A 69 3.56 20.00 -7.55
C SER A 69 2.92 20.38 -8.88
#